data_AF-A0A146MJA8-F1
#
_entry.id   AF-A0A146MJA8-F1
#
_cell.length_a   1.000
_cell.length_b   1.000
_cell.length_c   1.000
_cell.angle_alpha   90.00
_cell.angle_beta   90.00
_cell.angle_gamma   90.00
#
_symmetry.space_group_name_H-M   'P 1'
#
loop_
_entity.id
_entity.type
_entity.pdbx_description
1 polymer ?
#
loop_
_entity_poly.entity_id
_entity_poly.type
_entity_poly.pdbx_seq_one_letter_code
_entity_poly.pdbx_strand_id
1 'polypeptide(L)'
;MPKIGYGSAKRTRHIHPDGFKHVVIRNVKELEVLLMQHRTHAAVIAHTVARKNRVKIVERAKQLSIRVVNANAGLRSTENE
;
A
#
# COMPACT_ATOMS: atom_id res chain seq x y z
N MET A 1 5.25 29.60 -12.87
CA MET A 1 6.06 28.60 -13.63
C MET A 1 6.86 27.76 -12.63
N PRO A 2 6.77 26.42 -12.66
CA PRO A 2 7.51 25.55 -11.74
C PRO A 2 9.02 25.60 -12.03
N LYS A 3 9.81 25.73 -10.95
CA LYS A 3 11.28 25.81 -10.93
C LYS A 3 11.90 24.62 -10.20
N ILE A 4 13.16 24.30 -10.50
CA ILE A 4 13.91 23.22 -9.84
C ILE A 4 13.97 23.37 -8.30
N GLY A 5 13.94 24.60 -7.79
CA GLY A 5 13.97 24.91 -6.36
C GLY A 5 12.72 24.50 -5.56
N TYR A 6 11.60 24.15 -6.21
CA TYR A 6 10.42 23.62 -5.50
C TYR A 6 10.50 22.11 -5.23
N GLY A 7 11.56 21.43 -5.69
CA GLY A 7 11.76 20.00 -5.46
C GLY A 7 11.98 19.69 -3.99
N SER A 8 11.30 18.66 -3.48
CA SER A 8 11.55 18.15 -2.13
C SER A 8 12.93 17.48 -2.03
N ALA A 9 13.47 17.41 -0.80
CA ALA A 9 14.74 16.76 -0.55
C ALA A 9 14.74 15.31 -1.03
N LYS A 10 15.88 14.84 -1.58
CA LYS A 10 15.99 13.48 -2.14
C LYS A 10 15.59 12.37 -1.15
N ARG A 11 15.82 12.60 0.15
CA ARG A 11 15.47 11.65 1.22
C ARG A 11 13.96 11.51 1.43
N THR A 12 13.21 12.59 1.32
CA THR A 12 11.75 12.62 1.61
C THR A 12 10.91 12.53 0.35
N ARG A 13 11.53 12.61 -0.82
CA ARG A 13 10.85 12.43 -2.11
C ARG A 13 10.17 11.05 -2.15
N HIS A 14 8.90 11.04 -2.57
CA HIS A 14 8.04 9.85 -2.68
C HIS A 14 7.65 9.18 -1.35
N ILE A 15 7.91 9.82 -0.20
CA ILE A 15 7.41 9.38 1.09
C ILE A 15 6.03 9.99 1.32
N HIS A 16 5.07 9.16 1.69
CA HIS A 16 3.74 9.62 2.08
C HIS A 16 3.78 10.12 3.55
N PRO A 17 2.90 11.04 3.98
CA PRO A 17 2.88 11.56 5.35
C PRO A 17 2.72 10.50 6.47
N ASP A 18 2.39 9.26 6.13
CA ASP A 18 2.39 8.13 7.08
C ASP A 18 3.80 7.61 7.40
N GLY A 19 4.84 8.14 6.74
CA GLY A 19 6.24 7.76 6.90
C GLY A 19 6.69 6.63 5.97
N PHE A 20 5.81 6.10 5.12
CA PHE A 20 6.11 4.97 4.25
C PHE A 20 6.16 5.37 2.77
N LYS A 21 6.88 4.60 1.97
CA LYS A 21 6.77 4.63 0.52
C LYS A 21 5.65 3.71 0.07
N HIS A 22 4.66 4.27 -0.61
CA HIS A 22 3.51 3.51 -1.08
C HIS A 22 3.87 2.72 -2.33
N VAL A 23 3.69 1.40 -2.28
CA VAL A 23 3.91 0.48 -3.40
C VAL A 23 2.58 -0.12 -3.80
N VAL A 24 2.22 0.05 -5.07
CA VAL A 24 0.98 -0.50 -5.61
C VAL A 24 1.18 -1.98 -5.92
N ILE A 25 0.33 -2.83 -5.33
CA ILE A 25 0.34 -4.29 -5.51
C ILE A 25 -0.92 -4.75 -6.24
N ARG A 26 -0.80 -5.78 -7.09
CA ARG A 26 -1.92 -6.38 -7.83
C ARG A 26 -2.18 -7.83 -7.41
N ASN A 27 -1.17 -8.53 -6.92
CA ASN A 27 -1.26 -9.93 -6.53
C ASN A 27 -0.56 -10.23 -5.19
N VAL A 28 -0.72 -11.46 -4.72
CA VAL A 28 -0.15 -11.94 -3.44
C VAL A 28 1.36 -12.11 -3.51
N LYS A 29 1.93 -12.44 -4.68
CA LYS A 29 3.38 -12.62 -4.86
C LYS A 29 4.13 -11.28 -4.73
N GLU A 30 3.51 -10.18 -5.15
CA GLU A 30 4.07 -8.82 -4.99
C GLU A 30 4.22 -8.41 -3.51
N LEU A 31 3.44 -8.99 -2.59
CA LEU A 31 3.66 -8.78 -1.15
C LEU A 31 4.98 -9.41 -0.67
N GLU A 32 5.43 -10.49 -1.29
CA GLU A 32 6.65 -11.19 -0.86
C GLU A 32 7.91 -10.37 -1.17
N VAL A 33 7.87 -9.55 -2.22
CA VAL A 33 8.92 -8.58 -2.53
C VAL A 33 9.07 -7.54 -1.41
N LEU A 34 7.98 -7.22 -0.71
CA LEU A 34 7.97 -6.24 0.39
C LEU A 34 8.35 -6.85 1.74
N LEU A 35 8.65 -8.15 1.81
CA LEU A 35 8.94 -8.85 3.07
C LEU A 35 10.12 -8.22 3.82
N MET A 36 11.22 -7.95 3.13
CA MET A 36 12.41 -7.35 3.75
C MET A 36 12.26 -5.85 4.02
N GLN A 37 11.31 -5.18 3.37
CA GLN A 37 11.19 -3.72 3.38
C GLN A 37 9.90 -3.22 4.04
N HIS A 38 9.24 -4.07 4.82
CA HIS A 38 7.95 -3.78 5.47
C HIS A 38 7.98 -2.58 6.45
N ARG A 39 9.17 -2.17 6.93
CA ARG A 39 9.36 -0.98 7.78
C ARG A 39 9.43 0.34 7.01
N THR A 40 9.76 0.30 5.73
CA THR A 40 9.95 1.49 4.88
C THR A 40 8.89 1.63 3.82
N HIS A 41 8.22 0.54 3.45
CA HIS A 41 7.20 0.50 2.41
C HIS A 41 5.85 0.04 2.97
N ALA A 42 4.78 0.64 2.43
CA ALA A 42 3.41 0.24 2.67
C ALA A 42 2.78 -0.21 1.36
N ALA A 43 1.94 -1.24 1.42
CA ALA A 43 1.26 -1.79 0.26
C ALA A 43 -0.06 -1.04 0.01
N VAL A 44 -0.31 -0.72 -1.26
CA VAL A 44 -1.57 -0.16 -1.75
C VAL A 44 -2.16 -1.14 -2.75
N ILE A 45 -3.35 -1.67 -2.45
CA ILE A 45 -4.05 -2.59 -3.35
C ILE A 45 -4.52 -1.81 -4.57
N ALA A 46 -4.16 -2.26 -5.77
CA ALA A 46 -4.60 -1.63 -7.01
C ALA A 46 -6.13 -1.62 -7.17
N HIS A 47 -6.66 -0.60 -7.83
CA HIS A 47 -8.10 -0.45 -8.07
C HIS A 47 -8.70 -1.63 -8.86
N THR A 48 -7.92 -2.23 -9.78
CA THR A 48 -8.35 -3.32 -10.66
C THR A 48 -8.53 -4.67 -9.95
N VAL A 49 -8.11 -4.79 -8.69
CA VAL A 49 -8.18 -6.07 -7.96
C VAL A 49 -9.59 -6.30 -7.41
N ALA A 50 -10.22 -7.39 -7.85
CA ALA A 50 -11.54 -7.82 -7.39
C ALA A 50 -11.58 -8.18 -5.89
N ARG A 51 -12.76 -8.01 -5.26
CA ARG A 51 -12.99 -8.20 -3.81
C ARG A 51 -12.45 -9.53 -3.28
N LYS A 52 -12.71 -10.65 -3.97
CA LYS A 52 -12.23 -12.00 -3.58
C LYS A 52 -10.72 -12.07 -3.43
N ASN A 53 -9.97 -11.39 -4.31
CA ASN A 53 -8.52 -11.37 -4.25
C ASN A 53 -8.01 -10.37 -3.20
N ARG A 54 -8.75 -9.29 -2.94
CA ARG A 54 -8.42 -8.33 -1.86
C ARG A 54 -8.41 -9.00 -0.49
N VAL A 55 -9.37 -9.87 -0.20
CA VAL A 55 -9.40 -10.63 1.06
C VAL A 55 -8.10 -11.43 1.25
N LYS A 56 -7.70 -12.20 0.23
CA LYS A 56 -6.46 -12.99 0.25
C LYS A 56 -5.20 -12.15 0.43
N ILE A 57 -5.15 -10.99 -0.23
CA ILE A 57 -4.03 -10.04 -0.11
C ILE A 57 -3.96 -9.47 1.31
N VAL A 58 -5.08 -9.09 1.91
CA VAL A 58 -5.14 -8.57 3.27
C VAL A 58 -4.74 -9.64 4.30
N GLU A 59 -5.22 -10.87 4.15
CA GLU A 59 -4.84 -12.00 5.01
C GLU A 59 -3.34 -12.29 4.93
N ARG A 60 -2.79 -12.36 3.71
CA ARG A 60 -1.35 -12.58 3.54
C ARG A 60 -0.53 -11.41 4.08
N ALA A 61 -0.96 -10.17 3.86
CA ALA A 61 -0.25 -8.99 4.36
C ALA A 61 -0.19 -8.98 5.90
N LYS A 62 -1.25 -9.42 6.59
CA LYS A 62 -1.25 -9.59 8.05
C LYS A 62 -0.21 -10.61 8.51
N GLN A 63 -0.10 -11.76 7.82
CA GLN A 63 0.91 -12.78 8.13
C GLN A 63 2.33 -12.24 8.01
N LEU A 64 2.59 -11.43 6.97
CA LEU A 64 3.89 -10.86 6.68
C LEU A 64 4.16 -9.55 7.46
N SER A 65 3.23 -9.11 8.32
CA SER A 65 3.30 -7.83 9.04
C SER A 65 3.55 -6.61 8.13
N ILE A 66 2.95 -6.63 6.93
CA ILE A 66 3.01 -5.54 5.96
C ILE A 66 1.79 -4.63 6.14
N ARG A 67 2.02 -3.33 6.25
CA ARG A 67 0.94 -2.34 6.35
C ARG A 67 0.25 -2.19 4.99
N VAL A 68 -1.07 -2.37 4.96
CA VAL A 68 -1.91 -2.12 3.78
C VAL A 68 -2.71 -0.84 4.01
N VAL A 69 -2.55 0.16 3.14
CA VAL A 69 -3.16 1.49 3.31
C VAL A 69 -4.67 1.44 3.13
N ASN A 70 -5.13 0.71 2.11
CA ASN A 70 -6.53 0.64 1.70
C ASN A 70 -7.17 -0.72 2.03
N ALA A 71 -6.83 -1.31 3.18
CA ALA A 71 -7.28 -2.65 3.58
C ALA A 71 -8.82 -2.81 3.55
N ASN A 72 -9.57 -1.75 3.91
CA ASN A 72 -11.04 -1.80 3.99
C ASN A 72 -11.74 -1.46 2.65
N ALA A 73 -10.99 -1.09 1.61
CA ALA A 73 -11.57 -0.65 0.35
C ALA A 73 -12.30 -1.81 -0.36
N GLY A 74 -13.61 -1.68 -0.59
CA GLY A 74 -14.44 -2.69 -1.23
C GLY A 74 -14.76 -3.92 -0.35
N LEU A 75 -14.31 -3.95 0.91
CA LEU A 75 -14.67 -5.00 1.87
C LEU A 75 -15.85 -4.62 2.78
N ARG A 76 -16.20 -3.33 2.88
CA ARG A 76 -17.41 -2.87 3.59
C ARG A 76 -18.66 -3.57 3.01
N SER A 77 -19.22 -4.49 3.78
CA SER A 77 -20.61 -4.92 3.66
C SER A 77 -21.51 -3.80 4.21
N THR A 78 -22.74 -3.70 3.74
CA THR A 78 -23.79 -2.74 4.17
C THR A 78 -24.19 -2.85 5.66
N GLU A 79 -23.50 -3.65 6.46
CA GLU A 79 -23.82 -3.92 7.88
C GLU A 79 -23.06 -3.03 8.87
N ASN A 80 -22.16 -2.16 8.40
CA ASN A 80 -21.44 -1.18 9.22
C ASN A 80 -21.84 0.25 8.83
N GLU A 81 -23.13 0.54 8.88
CA GLU A 81 -23.68 1.89 8.94
C GLU A 81 -24.39 2.08 10.28
#